data_AF-A0AAC9B3F5-F1
#
_entry.id   AF-A0AAC9B3F5-F1
#
_cell.length_a   1.000
_cell.length_b   1.000
_cell.length_c   1.000
_cell.angle_alpha   90.00
_cell.angle_beta   90.00
_cell.angle_gamma   90.00
#
_symmetry.space_group_name_H-M   'P 1'
#
loop_
_entity.id
_entity.type
_entity.pdbx_description
1 polymer ?
#
loop_
_entity_poly.entity_id
_entity_poly.type
_entity_poly.pdbx_seq_one_letter_code
_entity_poly.pdbx_strand_id
1 'polypeptide(L)' 'MDSEVSGDSKTEQASSVGALVAKRATAKKIEKVVFDRGGYLYHGRVEALAEAARENGLKF' A
#
# COMPACT_ATOMS: atom_id res chain seq x y z
N MET A 1 15.19 -3.66 6.21
CA MET A 1 13.92 -3.01 5.85
C MET A 1 14.22 -2.07 4.70
N ASP A 2 13.40 -2.01 3.64
CA ASP A 2 13.59 -1.03 2.56
C ASP A 2 13.85 0.35 3.18
N SER A 3 14.95 1.00 2.80
CA SER A 3 15.40 2.28 3.39
C SER A 3 14.44 3.44 3.09
N GLU A 4 13.43 3.23 2.25
CA GLU A 4 12.45 4.22 1.80
C GLU A 4 11.14 4.17 2.59
N VAL A 5 10.99 3.25 3.56
CA VAL A 5 9.79 3.18 4.42
C VAL A 5 10.06 3.93 5.72
N SER A 6 9.62 5.19 5.77
CA SER A 6 9.68 6.06 6.95
C SER A 6 8.29 6.25 7.57
N GLY A 7 8.24 6.32 8.90
CA GLY A 7 7.03 6.58 9.68
C GLY A 7 7.27 6.25 11.16
N ASP A 8 6.76 7.10 12.05
CA ASP A 8 6.91 6.94 13.50
C ASP A 8 5.97 5.85 14.03
N SER A 9 4.86 5.59 13.31
CA SER A 9 3.91 4.53 13.63
C SER A 9 3.87 3.42 12.58
N LYS A 10 3.47 2.21 13.00
CA LYS A 10 3.28 1.06 12.10
C LYS A 10 2.21 1.29 11.03
N THR A 11 1.32 2.25 11.24
CA THR A 11 0.26 2.64 10.29
C THR A 11 0.82 3.55 9.22
N GLU A 12 1.61 4.55 9.57
CA GLU A 12 2.31 5.42 8.61
C GLU A 12 3.27 4.63 7.74
N GLN A 13 4.01 3.69 8.33
CA GLN A 13 4.87 2.78 7.56
C GLN A 13 4.05 1.94 6.57
N ALA A 14 2.82 1.54 6.93
CA ALA A 14 1.94 0.79 6.03
C ALA A 14 1.45 1.65 4.86
N SER A 15 1.11 2.91 5.11
CA SER A 15 0.80 3.89 4.06
C SER A 15 1.99 4.12 3.11
N SER A 16 3.19 4.34 3.67
CA SER A 16 4.42 4.51 2.88
C SER A 16 4.67 3.30 1.97
N VAL A 17 4.50 2.08 2.49
CA VAL A 17 4.59 0.84 1.69
C VAL A 17 3.53 0.79 0.59
N GLY A 18 2.28 1.11 0.90
CA GLY A 18 1.18 1.12 -0.09
C GLY A 18 1.45 2.05 -1.26
N ALA A 19 1.90 3.28 -0.98
CA ALA A 19 2.30 4.24 -2.01
C ALA A 19 3.48 3.75 -2.85
N LEU A 20 4.48 3.14 -2.22
CA LEU A 20 5.68 2.63 -2.89
C LEU A 20 5.35 1.45 -3.82
N VAL A 21 4.51 0.52 -3.37
CA VAL A 21 4.00 -0.60 -4.17
C VAL A 21 3.22 -0.08 -5.38
N ALA A 22 2.34 0.90 -5.19
CA ALA A 22 1.57 1.50 -6.28
C ALA A 22 2.47 2.19 -7.32
N LYS A 23 3.48 2.95 -6.89
CA LYS A 23 4.47 3.57 -7.80
C LYS A 23 5.25 2.51 -8.58
N ARG A 24 5.70 1.43 -7.92
CA ARG A 24 6.42 0.33 -8.59
C ARG A 24 5.53 -0.43 -9.57
N ALA A 25 4.25 -0.60 -9.26
CA ALA A 25 3.28 -1.29 -10.12
C ALA A 25 2.89 -0.43 -11.33
N THR A 26 2.59 0.85 -11.12
CA THR A 26 2.28 1.80 -12.20
C THR A 26 3.48 2.00 -13.14
N ALA A 27 4.71 2.04 -12.63
CA ALA A 27 5.93 2.03 -13.45
C ALA A 27 6.03 0.78 -14.35
N LYS A 28 5.48 -0.35 -13.91
CA LYS A 28 5.36 -1.60 -14.69
C LYS A 28 4.08 -1.69 -15.51
N LYS A 29 3.29 -0.61 -15.59
CA LYS A 29 1.99 -0.54 -16.28
C LYS A 29 0.94 -1.52 -15.74
N ILE A 30 1.03 -1.85 -14.44
CA ILE A 30 0.05 -2.69 -13.75
C ILE A 30 -0.90 -1.77 -12.98
N GLU A 31 -2.13 -1.65 -13.47
CA GLU A 31 -3.16 -0.79 -12.86
C GLU A 31 -4.21 -1.58 -12.09
N LYS A 32 -4.74 -2.68 -12.66
CA LYS A 32 -5.75 -3.51 -12.00
C LYS A 32 -5.09 -4.64 -11.22
N VAL A 33 -5.35 -4.67 -9.92
CA VAL A 33 -4.88 -5.74 -9.02
C VAL A 33 -6.02 -6.18 -8.11
N VAL A 34 -5.78 -7.21 -7.30
CA VAL A 34 -6.68 -7.60 -6.21
C VAL A 34 -5.92 -7.40 -4.92
N PHE A 35 -6.53 -6.70 -3.96
CA PHE A 35 -5.95 -6.55 -2.63
C PHE A 35 -6.43 -7.67 -1.71
N ASP A 36 -5.56 -8.67 -1.53
CA ASP A 36 -5.79 -9.74 -0.58
C ASP A 36 -5.41 -9.30 0.84
N ARG A 37 -6.37 -9.43 1.75
CA ARG A 37 -6.20 -9.08 3.17
C ARG A 37 -5.65 -10.23 4.00
N GLY A 38 -5.45 -11.42 3.42
CA GLY A 38 -4.85 -12.57 4.10
C GLY A 38 -5.58 -13.02 5.38
N GLY A 39 -6.88 -12.73 5.49
CA GLY A 39 -7.68 -13.01 6.69
C GLY A 39 -7.59 -11.95 7.81
N TYR A 40 -6.84 -10.87 7.62
CA TYR A 40 -6.81 -9.75 8.56
C TYR A 40 -8.04 -8.85 8.39
N LEU A 41 -8.51 -8.25 9.49
CA LEU A 41 -9.59 -7.26 9.45
C LEU A 41 -9.13 -6.05 8.64
N TYR A 42 -10.03 -5.53 7.80
CA TYR A 42 -9.78 -4.28 7.08
C TYR A 42 -9.90 -3.12 8.06
N HIS A 43 -8.81 -2.83 8.76
CA HIS A 43 -8.70 -1.75 9.71
C HIS A 43 -7.23 -1.38 9.95
N GLY A 44 -6.99 -0.16 10.42
CA GLY A 44 -5.68 0.30 10.87
C GLY A 44 -4.64 0.18 9.76
N ARG A 45 -3.65 -0.70 9.93
CA ARG A 45 -2.54 -0.86 8.98
C ARG A 45 -2.97 -1.40 7.62
N VAL A 46 -3.93 -2.32 7.60
CA VAL A 46 -4.40 -2.95 6.35
C VAL A 46 -5.17 -1.95 5.51
N GLU A 47 -6.01 -1.16 6.17
CA GLU A 47 -6.75 -0.05 5.59
C GLU A 47 -5.81 1.05 5.07
N ALA A 48 -4.86 1.49 5.90
CA ALA A 48 -3.89 2.53 5.55
C ALA A 48 -3.01 2.17 4.34
N LEU A 49 -2.61 0.89 4.22
CA LEU A 49 -1.88 0.40 3.04
C LEU A 49 -2.77 0.40 1.81
N ALA A 50 -4.02 -0.06 1.92
CA ALA A 50 -4.96 -0.12 0.81
C ALA A 50 -5.31 1.28 0.27
N GLU A 51 -5.58 2.24 1.15
CA GLU A 51 -5.86 3.62 0.76
C GLU A 51 -4.66 4.25 0.06
N ALA A 52 -3.46 4.16 0.64
CA ALA A 52 -2.26 4.71 0.03
C ALA A 52 -1.96 4.08 -1.34
N ALA A 53 -2.20 2.78 -1.49
CA ALA A 53 -2.06 2.11 -2.78
C ALA A 53 -3.08 2.61 -3.82
N ARG A 54 -4.34 2.84 -3.43
CA ARG A 54 -5.39 3.38 -4.31
C ARG A 54 -5.11 4.80 -4.76
N GLU A 55 -4.73 5.68 -3.83
CA GLU A 55 -4.40 7.08 -4.13
C GLU A 55 -3.24 7.22 -5.11
N ASN A 56 -2.30 6.26 -5.09
CA ASN A 56 -1.14 6.24 -5.97
C ASN A 56 -1.38 5.47 -7.29
N GLY A 57 -2.64 5.18 -7.63
CA GLY A 57 -3.04 4.77 -8.98
C GLY A 57 -3.30 3.27 -9.19
N LEU A 58 -3.19 2.45 -8.15
CA LEU A 58 -3.67 1.06 -8.22
C LEU A 58 -5.19 1.01 -8.11
N LYS A 59 -5.82 0.21 -8.98
CA LYS A 59 -7.28 0.00 -9.04
C LYS A 59 -7.58 -1.40 -8.53
N PHE A 60 -8.23 -1.50 -7.36
CA PHE A 60 -8.64 -2.75 -6.73
C PHE A 60 -9.74 -2.52 -5.68
#